data_AF-A0A6B2LTL4-F1
#
_entry.id   AF-A0A6B2LTL4-F1
#
_cell.length_a   1.000
_cell.length_b   1.000
_cell.length_c   1.000
_cell.angle_alpha   90.00
_cell.angle_beta   90.00
_cell.angle_gamma   90.00
#
_symmetry.space_group_name_H-M   'P 1'
#
loop_
_entity.id
_entity.type
_entity.pdbx_description
1 polymer ?
#
loop_
_entity_poly.entity_id
_entity_poly.type
_entity_poly.pdbx_seq_one_letter_code
_entity_poly.pdbx_strand_id
1 'polypeptide(L)'
;MKVFSRNEVVKHDKTTDGWVIIDGKVYNVTTWLPYHPGGEEIIEKLLGKDATTEFNTSMHSYQAYDKLDTLHIGYVKENRRFTVLTPAPFVDQLGELYEPH
;
A
#
# COMPACT_ATOMS: atom_id res chain seq x y z
N MET A 1 2.47 2.35 16.30
CA MET A 1 1.58 1.80 15.24
C MET A 1 1.95 0.36 14.95
N LYS A 2 0.97 -0.47 14.58
CA LYS A 2 1.18 -1.90 14.30
C LYS A 2 1.77 -2.11 12.90
N VAL A 3 2.40 -3.25 12.66
CA VAL A 3 2.86 -3.67 11.33
C VAL A 3 2.13 -4.93 10.92
N PHE A 4 1.48 -4.91 9.76
CA PHE A 4 0.67 -5.99 9.22
C PHE A 4 1.33 -6.59 7.98
N SER A 5 1.12 -7.87 7.71
CA SER A 5 1.48 -8.44 6.41
C SER A 5 0.40 -8.15 5.37
N ARG A 6 0.72 -8.12 4.07
CA ARG A 6 -0.31 -8.03 3.02
C ARG A 6 -1.33 -9.17 3.12
N ASN A 7 -0.88 -10.39 3.47
CA ASN A 7 -1.76 -11.54 3.69
C ASN A 7 -2.73 -11.35 4.87
N GLU A 8 -2.37 -10.51 5.85
CA GLU A 8 -3.29 -10.17 6.93
C GLU A 8 -4.35 -9.19 6.43
N VAL A 9 -3.92 -8.11 5.75
CA VAL A 9 -4.86 -7.10 5.23
C VAL A 9 -5.91 -7.71 4.30
N VAL A 10 -5.53 -8.66 3.43
CA VAL A 10 -6.44 -9.34 2.51
C VAL A 10 -7.61 -10.06 3.20
N LYS A 11 -7.49 -10.41 4.49
CA LYS A 11 -8.59 -11.05 5.24
C LYS A 11 -9.71 -10.07 5.63
N HIS A 12 -9.42 -8.78 5.58
CA HIS A 12 -10.35 -7.71 5.95
C HIS A 12 -10.98 -7.12 4.68
N ASP A 13 -11.71 -7.97 3.94
CA ASP A 13 -12.28 -7.69 2.62
C ASP A 13 -13.80 -7.48 2.62
N LYS A 14 -14.41 -7.28 3.79
CA LYS A 14 -15.88 -7.20 3.96
C LYS A 14 -16.31 -5.83 4.49
N THR A 15 -17.52 -5.41 4.17
CA THR A 15 -18.08 -4.14 4.70
C THR A 15 -18.17 -4.09 6.22
N THR A 16 -18.31 -5.25 6.87
CA THR A 16 -18.30 -5.37 8.34
C THR A 16 -16.91 -5.51 8.95
N ASP A 17 -15.87 -5.68 8.13
CA ASP A 17 -14.47 -5.81 8.53
C ASP A 17 -13.55 -5.46 7.34
N GLY A 18 -13.47 -4.17 7.02
CA GLY A 18 -12.92 -3.67 5.77
C GLY A 18 -11.68 -2.81 5.99
N TRP A 19 -10.53 -3.27 5.49
CA TRP A 19 -9.28 -2.52 5.53
C TRP A 19 -8.77 -2.20 4.12
N VAL A 20 -7.98 -1.14 4.00
CA VAL A 20 -7.27 -0.77 2.76
C VAL A 20 -5.84 -0.35 3.06
N ILE A 21 -4.95 -0.49 2.08
CA ILE A 21 -3.61 0.09 2.12
C ILE A 21 -3.58 1.34 1.23
N ILE A 22 -3.06 2.46 1.75
CA ILE A 22 -2.77 3.67 0.97
C ILE A 22 -1.38 4.15 1.39
N ASP A 23 -0.46 4.26 0.42
CA ASP A 23 0.94 4.67 0.63
C ASP A 23 1.64 3.88 1.75
N GLY A 24 1.42 2.55 1.77
CA GLY A 24 2.02 1.64 2.75
C GLY A 24 1.43 1.73 4.17
N LYS A 25 0.45 2.60 4.40
CA LYS A 25 -0.32 2.69 5.64
C LYS A 25 -1.60 1.86 5.52
N VAL A 26 -2.03 1.24 6.62
CA VAL A 26 -3.23 0.41 6.72
C VAL A 26 -4.31 1.20 7.44
N TYR A 27 -5.50 1.26 6.84
CA TYR A 27 -6.64 1.99 7.36
C TYR A 27 -7.82 1.04 7.57
N ASN A 28 -8.46 1.14 8.72
CA ASN A 28 -9.72 0.45 8.98
C ASN A 28 -10.88 1.38 8.60
N VAL A 29 -11.53 1.06 7.49
CA VAL A 29 -12.61 1.89 6.91
C VAL A 29 -14.00 1.40 7.30
N THR A 30 -14.14 0.27 8.01
CA THR A 30 -15.41 -0.40 8.34
C THR A 30 -16.51 0.56 8.81
N THR A 31 -16.21 1.41 9.79
CA THR A 31 -17.22 2.32 10.37
C THR A 31 -17.48 3.56 9.54
N TRP A 32 -16.61 3.84 8.56
CA TRP A 32 -16.69 5.05 7.74
C TRP A 32 -17.23 4.82 6.34
N LEU A 33 -17.18 3.58 5.82
CA LEU A 33 -17.73 3.19 4.51
C LEU A 33 -19.07 3.87 4.15
N PRO A 34 -20.14 3.79 4.98
CA PRO A 34 -21.45 4.36 4.63
C PRO A 34 -21.48 5.90 4.61
N TYR A 35 -20.41 6.55 5.07
CA TYR A 35 -20.26 8.01 5.13
C TYR A 35 -19.28 8.54 4.08
N HIS A 36 -18.75 7.68 3.21
CA HIS A 36 -17.84 8.12 2.15
C HIS A 36 -18.58 9.00 1.13
N PRO A 37 -18.20 10.28 0.93
CA PRO A 37 -18.93 11.18 0.02
C PRO A 37 -18.95 10.72 -1.45
N GLY A 38 -17.98 9.89 -1.86
CA GLY A 38 -17.93 9.31 -3.20
C GLY A 38 -18.82 8.06 -3.39
N GLY A 39 -19.48 7.57 -2.35
CA GLY A 39 -20.22 6.30 -2.36
C GLY A 39 -19.43 5.15 -1.75
N GLU A 40 -20.10 4.30 -0.96
CA GLU A 40 -19.46 3.17 -0.28
C GLU A 40 -18.93 2.12 -1.28
N GLU A 41 -19.65 1.93 -2.39
CA GLU A 41 -19.38 0.94 -3.43
C GLU A 41 -18.03 1.11 -4.13
N ILE A 42 -17.45 2.32 -4.08
CA ILE A 42 -16.11 2.61 -4.60
C ILE A 42 -15.06 1.92 -3.72
N ILE A 43 -15.19 2.06 -2.40
CA ILE A 43 -14.24 1.49 -1.44
C ILE A 43 -14.47 -0.01 -1.25
N GLU A 44 -15.72 -0.49 -1.31
CA GLU A 44 -16.04 -1.92 -1.21
C GLU A 44 -15.23 -2.79 -2.15
N LYS A 45 -15.00 -2.33 -3.39
CA LYS A 45 -14.22 -3.04 -4.41
C LYS A 45 -12.72 -3.11 -4.08
N LEU A 46 -12.26 -2.28 -3.16
CA LEU A 46 -10.87 -2.09 -2.77
C LEU A 46 -10.54 -2.69 -1.39
N LEU A 47 -11.54 -3.21 -0.67
CA LEU A 47 -11.32 -3.85 0.62
C LEU A 47 -10.33 -5.01 0.51
N GLY A 48 -9.43 -5.11 1.50
CA GLY A 48 -8.33 -6.05 1.55
C GLY A 48 -7.18 -5.76 0.58
N LYS A 49 -7.20 -4.64 -0.15
CA LYS A 49 -6.24 -4.33 -1.22
C LYS A 49 -5.43 -3.07 -0.96
N ASP A 50 -4.44 -2.87 -1.83
CA ASP A 50 -3.72 -1.63 -1.99
C ASP A 50 -4.52 -0.69 -2.91
N ALA A 51 -5.07 0.35 -2.31
CA ALA A 51 -5.94 1.34 -2.94
C ALA A 51 -5.19 2.65 -3.23
N THR A 52 -3.85 2.64 -3.16
CA THR A 52 -3.02 3.83 -3.29
C THR A 52 -3.27 4.57 -4.60
N THR A 53 -3.32 3.86 -5.71
CA THR A 53 -3.52 4.45 -7.04
C THR A 53 -4.91 5.08 -7.15
N GLU A 54 -5.95 4.34 -6.75
CA GLU A 54 -7.34 4.78 -6.77
C GLU A 54 -7.57 6.00 -5.88
N PHE A 55 -6.96 6.00 -4.70
CA PHE A 55 -7.03 7.14 -3.78
C PHE A 55 -6.35 8.39 -4.36
N ASN A 56 -5.13 8.24 -4.89
CA ASN A 56 -4.32 9.36 -5.41
C ASN A 56 -4.82 9.91 -6.76
N THR A 57 -5.52 9.11 -7.56
CA THR A 57 -6.12 9.54 -8.84
C THR A 57 -7.52 10.14 -8.68
N SER A 58 -8.09 10.05 -7.49
CA SER A 58 -9.39 10.63 -7.15
C SER A 58 -9.22 12.04 -6.58
N MET A 59 -10.24 12.89 -6.75
CA MET A 59 -10.24 14.23 -6.16
C MET A 59 -10.69 14.20 -4.70
N HIS A 60 -9.73 14.19 -3.77
CA HIS A 60 -9.96 14.27 -2.33
C HIS A 60 -9.69 15.67 -1.80
N SER A 61 -10.57 16.18 -0.92
CA SER A 61 -10.36 17.44 -0.20
C SER A 61 -9.37 17.27 0.97
N TYR A 62 -8.82 18.36 1.50
CA TYR A 62 -7.97 18.29 2.70
C TYR A 62 -8.67 17.61 3.90
N GLN A 63 -9.97 17.82 4.06
CA GLN A 63 -10.76 17.16 5.11
C GLN A 63 -10.84 15.64 4.94
N ALA A 64 -10.72 15.14 3.71
CA ALA A 64 -10.66 13.69 3.46
C ALA A 64 -9.36 13.09 3.98
N TYR A 65 -8.23 13.82 3.89
CA TYR A 65 -6.97 13.41 4.49
C TYR A 65 -7.03 13.44 6.02
N ASP A 66 -7.61 14.49 6.62
CA ASP A 66 -7.83 14.56 8.06
C ASP A 66 -8.68 13.37 8.54
N LYS A 67 -9.72 13.03 7.77
CA LYS A 67 -10.56 11.87 8.08
C LYS A 67 -9.77 10.57 7.96
N LEU A 68 -8.98 10.42 6.89
CA LEU A 68 -8.16 9.24 6.64
C LEU A 68 -7.16 8.99 7.79
N ASP A 69 -6.56 10.05 8.34
CA ASP A 69 -5.66 9.95 9.50
C ASP A 69 -6.35 9.35 10.74
N THR A 70 -7.65 9.61 10.94
CA THR A 70 -8.41 8.99 12.05
C THR A 70 -8.64 7.49 11.89
N LEU A 71 -8.51 6.96 10.66
CA LEU A 71 -8.75 5.56 10.33
C LEU A 71 -7.45 4.73 10.31
N HIS A 72 -6.30 5.38 10.48
CA HIS A 72 -4.98 4.75 10.41
C HIS A 72 -4.73 3.82 11.61
N ILE A 73 -4.45 2.55 11.33
CA ILE A 73 -4.22 1.51 12.37
C ILE A 73 -2.79 0.95 12.37
N GLY A 74 -2.00 1.21 11.31
CA GLY A 74 -0.63 0.73 11.22
C GLY A 74 -0.07 0.79 9.80
N TYR A 75 1.00 0.04 9.58
CA TYR A 75 1.73 -0.01 8.31
C TYR A 75 1.75 -1.42 7.76
N VAL A 76 1.86 -1.56 6.44
CA VAL A 76 2.13 -2.85 5.82
C VAL A 76 3.63 -3.14 5.83
N LYS A 77 4.00 -4.39 6.07
CA LYS A 77 5.37 -4.86 5.96
C LYS A 77 5.80 -4.76 4.50
N GLU A 78 6.72 -3.85 4.21
CA GLU A 78 7.38 -3.78 2.92
C GLU A 78 8.18 -5.05 2.69
N ASN A 79 7.80 -5.83 1.67
CA ASN A 79 8.68 -6.86 1.14
C ASN A 79 9.72 -6.14 0.26
N ARG A 80 10.75 -5.59 0.91
CA ARG A 80 11.99 -5.25 0.20
C ARG A 80 12.58 -6.55 -0.33
N ARG A 81 12.16 -6.95 -1.55
CA ARG A 81 12.99 -7.79 -2.38
C ARG A 81 14.23 -6.95 -2.66
N PHE A 82 15.28 -7.16 -1.89
CA PHE A 82 16.61 -6.90 -2.41
C PHE A 82 16.73 -7.83 -3.60
N THR A 83 16.47 -7.32 -4.81
CA THR A 83 17.16 -7.87 -5.97
C THR A 83 18.61 -7.71 -5.60
N VAL A 84 19.28 -8.80 -5.21
CA VAL A 84 20.72 -8.83 -5.27
C VAL A 84 20.99 -8.56 -6.74
N LEU A 85 21.26 -7.30 -7.07
CA LEU A 85 21.94 -6.96 -8.29
C LEU A 85 23.29 -7.65 -8.08
N THR A 86 23.41 -8.90 -8.53
CA THR A 86 24.73 -9.40 -8.91
C THR A 86 25.27 -8.31 -9.82
N PRO A 87 26.37 -7.61 -9.44
CA PRO A 87 26.91 -6.59 -10.32
C PRO A 87 27.15 -7.28 -11.67
N ALA A 88 26.56 -6.74 -12.74
CA ALA A 88 26.90 -7.24 -14.06
C ALA A 88 28.43 -7.09 -14.22
N PRO A 89 29.13 -8.09 -14.80
CA PRO A 89 30.55 -7.94 -15.07
C PRO A 89 30.74 -6.65 -15.88
N PHE A 90 31.54 -5.73 -15.34
CA PHE A 90 31.91 -4.52 -16.05
C PHE A 90 33.19 -4.79 -16.82
N VAL A 91 33.21 -4.35 -18.07
CA VAL A 91 34.40 -4.35 -18.92
C VAL A 91 35.14 -3.06 -18.63
N ASP A 92 36.37 -3.15 -18.13
CA ASP A 92 37.18 -1.96 -17.88
C ASP A 92 37.60 -1.25 -19.19
N GLN A 93 38.26 -0.10 -19.09
CA GLN A 93 38.71 0.65 -20.28
C GLN A 93 39.76 -0.10 -21.11
N LEU A 94 40.28 -1.23 -20.62
CA LEU A 94 41.23 -2.10 -21.29
C LEU A 94 40.56 -3.34 -21.91
N GLY A 95 39.26 -3.53 -21.70
CA GLY A 95 38.51 -4.64 -22.29
C GLY A 95 38.45 -5.91 -21.42
N GLU A 96 38.93 -5.88 -20.17
CA GLU A 96 38.93 -7.06 -19.31
C GLU A 96 37.62 -7.23 -18.56
N LEU A 97 37.09 -8.46 -18.56
CA LEU A 97 35.90 -8.86 -17.81
C LEU A 97 36.28 -9.14 -16.36
N TYR A 98 35.73 -8.35 -15.43
CA TYR A 98 35.92 -8.56 -13.99
C TYR A 98 34.62 -9.08 -13.35
N GLU A 99 34.66 -10.28 -12.77
CA GLU A 99 33.57 -10.84 -11.97
C GLU A 99 33.74 -10.40 -10.49
N PRO A 100 32.71 -9.86 -9.84
CA PRO A 100 32.79 -9.47 -8.43
C PRO A 100 32.82 -10.72 -7.53
N HIS A 101 33.76 -10.77 -6.58
CA HIS A 101 33.81 -11.77 -5.51
C HIS A 101 32.84 -11.48 -4.37
#